data_AF-A0A8H5NER9-F1
#
_entry.id   AF-A0A8H5NER9-F1
#
_cell.length_a   1.000
_cell.length_b   1.000
_cell.length_c   1.000
_cell.angle_alpha   90.00
_cell.angle_beta   90.00
_cell.angle_gamma   90.00
#
_symmetry.space_group_name_H-M   'P 1'
#
loop_
_entity.id
_entity.type
_entity.pdbx_description
1 polymer ?
#
loop_
_entity_poly.entity_id
_entity_poly.type
_entity_poly.pdbx_seq_one_letter_code
_entity_poly.pdbx_strand_id
1 'polypeptide(L)'
;MGSLPAQKKKPTPVFLFAHGSTMMLGEESEPARIWENIGNECLRRGVKRIVMMGAHWDSPYDTVRVSMNPDAKKDPVGSVTEARYMPYKMVADLEGGQRVIDMLRAAGVNAQADPKFEWVHDTFLIVIEIKVLIDRPIIRNAPKSVGPPPWVRYRVWHCGMRS
;
A
#
# COMPACT_ATOMS: atom_id res chain seq x y z
N MET A 1 -42.22 -1.29 -16.28
CA MET A 1 -40.76 -1.04 -16.34
C MET A 1 -40.08 -2.06 -15.45
N GLY A 2 -39.38 -3.04 -16.02
CA GLY A 2 -38.61 -4.01 -15.22
C GLY A 2 -37.32 -3.37 -14.71
N SER A 3 -37.03 -3.50 -13.42
CA SER A 3 -35.75 -3.04 -12.88
C SER A 3 -34.64 -3.95 -13.41
N LEU A 4 -33.53 -3.34 -13.83
CA LEU A 4 -32.32 -4.08 -14.18
C LEU A 4 -31.83 -4.82 -12.92
N PRO A 5 -31.41 -6.09 -13.03
CA PRO A 5 -30.89 -6.83 -11.89
C PRO A 5 -29.69 -6.10 -11.30
N ALA A 6 -29.66 -5.97 -9.98
CA ALA A 6 -28.56 -5.35 -9.26
C ALA A 6 -27.24 -6.02 -9.66
N GLN A 7 -26.31 -5.23 -10.20
CA GLN A 7 -25.01 -5.72 -10.64
C GLN A 7 -24.29 -6.35 -9.43
N LYS A 8 -24.04 -7.67 -9.46
CA LYS A 8 -23.29 -8.37 -8.41
C LYS A 8 -21.96 -7.64 -8.20
N LYS A 9 -21.74 -7.07 -7.01
CA LYS A 9 -20.46 -6.46 -6.65
C LYS A 9 -19.37 -7.52 -6.81
N LYS A 10 -18.44 -7.28 -7.73
CA LYS A 10 -17.24 -8.12 -7.87
C LYS A 10 -16.44 -7.98 -6.56
N PRO A 11 -15.91 -9.09 -6.00
CA PRO A 11 -15.11 -9.01 -4.78
C PRO A 11 -13.88 -8.12 -5.00
N THR A 12 -13.52 -7.34 -3.99
CA THR A 12 -12.25 -6.59 -3.97
C THR A 12 -11.12 -7.60 -4.05
N PRO A 13 -10.13 -7.42 -4.95
CA PRO A 13 -9.05 -8.38 -5.11
C PRO A 13 -8.15 -8.42 -3.86
N VAL A 14 -7.61 -9.60 -3.58
CA VAL A 14 -6.63 -9.85 -2.52
C VAL A 14 -5.40 -10.46 -3.18
N PHE A 15 -4.22 -9.96 -2.82
CA PHE A 15 -2.95 -10.40 -3.38
C PHE A 15 -2.01 -10.79 -2.25
N LEU A 16 -1.22 -11.83 -2.48
CA LEU A 16 -0.08 -12.19 -1.66
C LEU A 16 1.19 -11.86 -2.47
N PHE A 17 2.01 -10.96 -1.94
CA PHE A 17 3.27 -10.57 -2.55
C PHE A 17 4.43 -11.10 -1.71
N ALA A 18 5.39 -11.75 -2.37
CA ALA A 18 6.72 -11.93 -1.77
C ALA A 18 7.47 -10.61 -1.92
N HIS A 19 7.77 -9.91 -0.83
CA HIS A 19 8.39 -8.57 -0.90
C HIS A 19 9.78 -8.58 -1.55
N GLY A 20 10.45 -9.74 -1.59
CA GLY A 20 11.71 -9.92 -2.32
C GLY A 20 12.87 -9.10 -1.76
N SER A 21 13.86 -8.85 -2.62
CA SER A 21 15.03 -8.04 -2.28
C SER A 21 14.72 -6.55 -2.47
N THR A 22 15.29 -5.70 -1.59
CA THR A 22 15.24 -4.25 -1.75
C THR A 22 15.79 -3.77 -3.10
N MET A 23 16.67 -4.54 -3.74
CA MET A 23 17.19 -4.26 -5.08
C MET A 23 16.10 -4.05 -6.14
N MET A 24 14.89 -4.57 -5.93
CA MET A 24 13.77 -4.33 -6.83
C MET A 24 13.34 -2.86 -6.93
N LEU A 25 13.72 -2.01 -5.96
CA LEU A 25 13.53 -0.55 -6.04
C LEU A 25 14.51 0.15 -7.01
N GLY A 26 15.61 -0.53 -7.35
CA GLY A 26 16.69 0.03 -8.16
C GLY A 26 16.81 -0.56 -9.56
N GLU A 27 16.31 -1.78 -9.74
CA GLU A 27 16.56 -2.61 -10.91
C GLU A 27 15.26 -3.07 -11.58
N GLU A 28 15.26 -3.09 -12.92
CA GLU A 28 14.17 -3.68 -13.66
C GLU A 28 14.09 -5.18 -13.39
N SER A 29 12.89 -5.67 -13.11
CA SER A 29 12.66 -7.09 -12.86
C SER A 29 11.28 -7.52 -13.34
N GLU A 30 11.16 -8.80 -13.69
CA GLU A 30 9.87 -9.37 -14.08
C GLU A 30 8.82 -9.28 -12.96
N PRO A 31 9.13 -9.56 -11.67
CA PRO A 31 8.14 -9.42 -10.61
C PRO A 31 7.64 -7.98 -10.46
N ALA A 32 8.52 -6.98 -10.56
CA ALA A 32 8.12 -5.56 -10.53
C ALA A 32 7.13 -5.21 -11.66
N ARG A 33 7.36 -5.70 -12.88
CA ARG A 33 6.43 -5.52 -14.01
C ARG A 33 5.07 -6.17 -13.77
N ILE A 34 5.04 -7.35 -13.15
CA ILE A 34 3.80 -8.04 -12.80
C ILE A 34 3.03 -7.23 -11.75
N TRP A 35 3.71 -6.71 -10.74
CA TRP A 35 3.10 -5.89 -9.69
C TRP A 35 2.53 -4.58 -10.24
N GLU A 36 3.25 -3.92 -11.14
CA GLU A 36 2.74 -2.75 -11.86
C GLU A 36 1.45 -3.07 -12.64
N ASN A 37 1.40 -4.22 -13.33
CA ASN A 37 0.20 -4.65 -14.05
C ASN A 37 -1.00 -4.89 -13.11
N ILE A 38 -0.76 -5.52 -11.95
CA ILE A 38 -1.77 -5.69 -10.90
C ILE A 38 -2.29 -4.32 -10.45
N GLY A 39 -1.39 -3.37 -10.24
CA GLY A 39 -1.78 -2.05 -9.80
C GLY A 39 -2.56 -1.25 -10.85
N ASN A 40 -2.15 -1.32 -12.11
CA ASN A 40 -2.89 -0.74 -13.22
C ASN A 40 -4.31 -1.34 -13.33
N GLU A 41 -4.46 -2.64 -13.08
CA GLU A 41 -5.77 -3.30 -13.03
C GLU A 41 -6.62 -2.82 -11.83
N CYS A 42 -6.02 -2.63 -10.65
CA CYS A 42 -6.69 -2.04 -9.49
C CYS A 42 -7.21 -0.63 -9.80
N LEU A 43 -6.40 0.21 -10.45
CA LEU A 43 -6.82 1.54 -10.89
C LEU A 43 -7.97 1.46 -11.90
N ARG A 44 -7.89 0.56 -12.89
CA ARG A 44 -8.96 0.34 -13.89
C ARG A 44 -10.28 -0.09 -13.25
N ARG A 45 -10.23 -0.85 -12.15
CA ARG A 45 -11.40 -1.26 -11.36
C ARG A 45 -11.89 -0.20 -10.38
N GLY A 46 -11.21 0.94 -10.28
CA GLY A 46 -11.57 2.02 -9.35
C GLY A 46 -11.29 1.71 -7.89
N VAL A 47 -10.28 0.88 -7.59
CA VAL A 47 -9.81 0.65 -6.21
C VAL A 47 -9.30 1.96 -5.63
N LYS A 48 -9.78 2.32 -4.43
CA LYS A 48 -9.51 3.62 -3.78
C LYS A 48 -8.58 3.54 -2.58
N ARG A 49 -8.46 2.36 -1.98
CA ARG A 49 -7.78 2.13 -0.69
C ARG A 49 -7.13 0.75 -0.72
N ILE A 50 -5.97 0.62 -0.07
CA ILE A 50 -5.29 -0.65 0.11
C ILE A 50 -5.13 -0.89 1.60
N VAL A 51 -5.46 -2.11 2.03
CA VAL A 51 -5.08 -2.65 3.33
C VAL A 51 -3.97 -3.66 3.05
N MET A 52 -2.84 -3.50 3.73
CA MET A 52 -1.64 -4.30 3.57
C MET A 52 -1.24 -4.92 4.91
N MET A 53 -0.63 -6.10 4.86
CA MET A 53 0.02 -6.75 5.98
C MET A 53 1.44 -7.08 5.54
N GLY A 54 2.43 -6.86 6.40
CA GLY A 54 3.84 -7.11 6.08
C GLY A 54 4.47 -8.07 7.06
N ALA A 55 5.57 -8.65 6.60
CA ALA A 55 6.30 -9.67 7.35
C ALA A 55 7.27 -9.04 8.36
N HIS A 56 7.78 -7.84 8.09
CA HIS A 56 8.72 -7.15 8.98
C HIS A 56 8.05 -6.29 10.04
N TRP A 57 6.71 -6.25 10.08
CA TRP A 57 6.01 -5.62 11.17
C TRP A 57 5.71 -6.62 12.30
N ASP A 58 6.61 -6.69 13.29
CA ASP A 58 6.29 -7.31 14.57
C ASP A 58 5.46 -6.34 15.42
N SER A 59 4.32 -6.83 15.90
CA SER A 59 3.51 -6.12 16.87
C SER A 59 3.81 -6.67 18.25
N PRO A 60 4.07 -5.81 19.26
CA PRO A 60 4.29 -6.30 20.61
C PRO A 60 3.02 -6.97 21.14
N TYR A 61 3.19 -8.14 21.76
CA TYR A 61 2.13 -8.91 22.41
C TYR A 61 1.03 -9.39 21.44
N ASP A 62 -0.13 -9.76 22.00
CA ASP A 62 -1.32 -10.17 21.25
C ASP A 62 -2.13 -8.93 20.82
N THR A 63 -1.56 -8.13 19.93
CA THR A 63 -2.20 -6.91 19.42
C THR A 63 -2.00 -6.80 17.91
N VAL A 64 -3.05 -6.40 17.18
CA VAL A 64 -2.94 -5.90 15.81
C VAL A 64 -2.64 -4.40 15.86
N ARG A 65 -1.50 -3.98 15.33
CA ARG A 65 -1.11 -2.57 15.33
C ARG A 65 -1.41 -1.90 14.00
N VAL A 66 -2.05 -0.74 14.20
CA VAL A 66 -2.65 0.38 13.48
C VAL A 66 -1.79 1.52 12.91
N SER A 67 -0.82 1.44 11.99
CA SER A 67 -0.05 2.60 11.45
C SER A 67 -0.89 3.86 11.18
N MET A 68 -0.85 4.82 12.09
CA MET A 68 -1.70 6.02 12.07
C MET A 68 -0.82 7.26 12.21
N ASN A 69 0.42 7.18 11.72
CA ASN A 69 1.36 8.28 11.64
C ASN A 69 1.10 9.09 10.34
N PRO A 70 0.61 10.35 10.42
CA PRO A 70 0.32 11.16 9.23
C PRO A 70 1.57 11.52 8.42
N ASP A 71 2.74 11.56 9.07
CA ASP A 71 3.98 12.09 8.51
C ASP A 71 5.12 11.07 8.53
N ALA A 72 4.76 9.79 8.43
CA ALA A 72 5.70 8.67 8.43
C ALA A 72 6.77 8.82 7.35
N LYS A 73 8.02 8.72 7.78
CA LYS A 73 9.25 8.59 7.01
C LYS A 73 9.43 7.16 6.53
N LYS A 74 10.29 6.98 5.54
CA LYS A 74 10.72 5.65 5.08
C LYS A 74 12.01 5.31 5.77
N ASP A 75 12.13 4.06 6.18
CA ASP A 75 13.40 3.55 6.67
C ASP A 75 14.45 3.54 5.55
N PRO A 76 15.72 3.83 5.88
CA PRO A 76 16.82 3.66 4.94
C PRO A 76 16.97 2.18 4.55
N VAL A 77 17.19 1.92 3.27
CA VAL A 77 17.47 0.57 2.76
C VAL A 77 18.92 0.44 2.32
N GLY A 78 19.55 -0.66 2.75
CA GLY A 78 20.88 -1.03 2.27
C GLY A 78 20.87 -1.35 0.78
N SER A 79 21.98 -1.06 0.12
CA SER A 79 22.27 -1.45 -1.28
C SER A 79 21.44 -0.75 -2.36
N VAL A 80 20.56 0.19 -2.00
CA VAL A 80 19.78 1.00 -2.96
C VAL A 80 19.97 2.47 -2.63
N THR A 81 20.24 3.29 -3.66
CA THR A 81 20.40 4.72 -3.46
C THR A 81 19.06 5.38 -3.11
N GLU A 82 19.06 6.27 -2.12
CA GLU A 82 17.88 6.99 -1.65
C GLU A 82 17.09 7.68 -2.77
N ALA A 83 17.80 8.17 -3.79
CA ALA A 83 17.21 8.81 -4.97
C ALA A 83 16.19 7.92 -5.71
N ARG A 84 16.24 6.59 -5.55
CA ARG A 84 15.32 5.65 -6.19
C ARG A 84 13.95 5.57 -5.52
N TYR A 85 13.86 5.78 -4.20
CA TYR A 85 12.62 5.52 -3.45
C TYR A 85 12.15 6.69 -2.58
N MET A 86 13.06 7.58 -2.16
CA MET A 86 12.71 8.74 -1.32
C MET A 86 11.74 9.74 -1.99
N PRO A 87 11.80 10.00 -3.31
CA PRO A 87 10.88 10.93 -3.97
C PRO A 87 9.41 10.51 -3.92
N TYR A 88 9.10 9.21 -3.73
CA TYR A 88 7.72 8.74 -3.68
C TYR A 88 7.05 9.17 -2.37
N LYS A 89 6.01 9.99 -2.46
CA LYS A 89 5.26 10.39 -1.27
C LYS A 89 4.33 9.25 -0.82
N MET A 90 4.47 8.84 0.43
CA MET A 90 3.62 7.83 1.07
C MET A 90 2.66 8.53 2.02
N VAL A 91 1.37 8.19 1.96
CA VAL A 91 0.33 8.83 2.79
C VAL A 91 -0.52 7.74 3.45
N ALA A 92 -0.52 7.73 4.78
CA ALA A 92 -1.34 6.80 5.56
C ALA A 92 -2.84 7.13 5.40
N ASP A 93 -3.69 6.11 5.27
CA ASP A 93 -5.15 6.30 5.35
C ASP A 93 -5.62 6.40 6.80
N LEU A 94 -5.59 7.58 7.40
CA LEU A 94 -6.06 7.69 8.79
C LEU A 94 -7.57 7.34 8.94
N GLU A 95 -8.40 7.79 7.99
CA GLU A 95 -9.83 7.48 7.98
C GLU A 95 -10.07 5.97 7.76
N GLY A 96 -9.37 5.37 6.80
CA GLY A 96 -9.44 3.94 6.51
C GLY A 96 -8.86 3.07 7.62
N GLY A 97 -7.76 3.48 8.21
CA GLY A 97 -7.10 2.82 9.35
C GLY A 97 -8.02 2.79 10.56
N GLN A 98 -8.69 3.89 10.88
CA GLN A 98 -9.70 3.90 11.95
C GLN A 98 -10.83 2.91 11.67
N ARG A 99 -11.35 2.87 10.43
CA ARG A 99 -12.38 1.88 10.05
C ARG A 99 -11.89 0.44 10.21
N VAL A 100 -10.62 0.16 9.93
CA VAL A 100 -10.02 -1.18 10.13
C VAL A 100 -9.93 -1.52 11.61
N ILE A 101 -9.47 -0.59 12.46
CA ILE A 101 -9.45 -0.76 13.92
C ILE A 101 -10.85 -1.12 14.43
N ASP A 102 -11.86 -0.34 14.01
CA ASP A 102 -13.24 -0.51 14.47
C ASP A 102 -13.79 -1.88 14.04
N MET A 103 -13.53 -2.31 12.80
CA MET A 103 -13.95 -3.64 12.31
C MET A 103 -13.25 -4.78 13.05
N LEU A 104 -11.94 -4.67 13.33
CA LEU A 104 -11.19 -5.68 14.05
C LEU A 104 -11.68 -5.81 15.50
N ARG A 105 -11.88 -4.68 16.19
CA ARG A 105 -12.40 -4.66 17.56
C ARG A 105 -13.82 -5.22 17.64
N ALA A 106 -14.68 -4.88 16.68
CA ALA A 106 -16.02 -5.45 16.59
C ALA A 106 -16.01 -6.98 16.41
N ALA A 107 -14.95 -7.53 15.81
CA ALA A 107 -14.74 -8.97 15.67
C ALA A 107 -14.03 -9.61 16.89
N GLY A 108 -13.79 -8.85 17.97
CA GLY A 108 -13.10 -9.35 19.17
C GLY A 108 -11.56 -9.38 19.06
N VAL A 109 -10.98 -8.79 18.02
CA VAL A 109 -9.52 -8.70 17.85
C VAL A 109 -8.99 -7.47 18.59
N ASN A 110 -7.95 -7.65 19.41
CA ASN A 110 -7.25 -6.55 20.07
C ASN A 110 -6.48 -5.72 19.03
N ALA A 111 -7.12 -4.67 18.48
CA ALA A 111 -6.49 -3.76 17.52
C ALA A 111 -6.25 -2.37 18.14
N GLN A 112 -5.12 -1.75 17.81
CA GLN A 112 -4.73 -0.44 18.35
C GLN A 112 -4.03 0.42 17.30
N ALA A 113 -4.29 1.73 17.31
CA ALA A 113 -3.55 2.70 16.52
C ALA A 113 -2.07 2.76 16.94
N ASP A 114 -1.19 2.93 15.96
CA ASP A 114 0.24 3.16 16.09
C ASP A 114 0.63 4.49 15.43
N PRO A 115 0.62 5.61 16.18
CA PRO A 115 0.89 6.93 15.63
C PRO A 115 2.38 7.19 15.38
N LYS A 116 3.27 6.24 15.67
CA LYS A 116 4.73 6.39 15.56
C LYS A 116 5.36 5.47 14.52
N PHE A 117 4.57 4.62 13.87
CA PHE A 117 5.09 3.69 12.87
C PHE A 117 5.68 4.46 11.67
N GLU A 118 6.85 4.02 11.25
CA GLU A 118 7.56 4.49 10.05
C GLU A 118 7.48 3.42 8.96
N TRP A 119 7.54 3.82 7.69
CA TRP A 119 7.39 2.89 6.58
C TRP A 119 8.60 1.96 6.47
N VAL A 120 8.35 0.67 6.68
CA VAL A 120 9.33 -0.41 6.51
C VAL A 120 9.42 -0.83 5.04
N HIS A 121 10.59 -1.30 4.63
CA HIS A 121 10.95 -1.57 3.24
C HIS A 121 10.08 -2.60 2.53
N ASP A 122 9.63 -3.66 3.21
CA ASP A 122 8.69 -4.64 2.63
C ASP A 122 7.34 -4.01 2.24
N THR A 123 6.97 -2.91 2.89
CA THR A 123 5.73 -2.18 2.66
C THR A 123 5.88 -1.20 1.52
N PHE A 124 6.83 -0.27 1.64
CA PHE A 124 6.95 0.79 0.65
C PHE A 124 7.46 0.29 -0.70
N LEU A 125 8.22 -0.80 -0.75
CA LEU A 125 8.63 -1.45 -1.99
C LEU A 125 7.42 -1.91 -2.80
N ILE A 126 6.50 -2.67 -2.17
CA ILE A 126 5.30 -3.13 -2.86
C ILE A 126 4.45 -1.95 -3.31
N VAL A 127 4.23 -0.96 -2.44
CA VAL A 127 3.41 0.21 -2.77
C VAL A 127 4.01 1.02 -3.93
N ILE A 128 5.33 1.18 -3.96
CA ILE A 128 6.04 1.86 -5.05
C ILE A 128 5.88 1.08 -6.36
N GLU A 129 6.09 -0.24 -6.35
CA GLU A 129 6.08 -1.05 -7.57
C GLU A 129 4.68 -1.31 -8.13
N ILE A 130 3.67 -1.50 -7.28
CA ILE A 130 2.29 -1.59 -7.79
C ILE A 130 1.84 -0.25 -8.41
N LYS A 131 2.49 0.87 -8.06
CA LYS A 131 2.20 2.22 -8.59
C LYS A 131 0.74 2.62 -8.47
N VAL A 132 0.02 1.94 -7.58
CA VAL A 132 -1.30 2.34 -7.14
C VAL A 132 -1.05 3.30 -6.00
N LEU A 133 -1.83 4.36 -5.97
CA LEU A 133 -1.95 5.17 -4.78
C LEU A 133 -0.75 6.07 -4.40
N ILE A 134 0.29 6.16 -5.24
CA ILE A 134 1.46 7.03 -5.06
C ILE A 134 1.46 8.19 -6.05
N ASP A 135 1.91 9.36 -5.62
CA ASP A 135 2.28 10.45 -6.53
C ASP A 135 3.46 9.93 -7.37
N ARG A 136 3.22 9.63 -8.66
CA ARG A 136 4.30 9.21 -9.56
C ARG A 136 5.22 10.42 -9.75
N PRO A 137 6.50 10.37 -9.35
CA PRO A 137 7.43 11.45 -9.65
C PRO A 137 7.50 11.63 -11.17
N ILE A 138 7.60 12.88 -11.63
CA ILE A 138 7.91 13.19 -13.03
C ILE A 138 9.37 12.79 -13.26
N ILE A 139 9.64 11.50 -13.44
CA ILE A 139 10.92 11.02 -13.93
C ILE A 139 10.96 11.36 -15.41
N ARG A 140 11.80 12.34 -15.78
CA ARG A 140 11.85 12.99 -17.10
C ARG A 140 12.08 12.07 -18.32
N ASN A 141 12.16 10.74 -18.17
CA ASN A 141 12.46 9.80 -19.27
C ASN A 141 11.53 8.57 -19.37
N ALA A 142 10.39 8.49 -18.66
CA ALA A 142 9.42 7.41 -18.89
C ALA A 142 8.39 7.78 -19.98
N PRO A 143 7.99 6.84 -20.87
CA PRO A 143 7.03 7.14 -21.93
C PRO A 143 5.72 7.67 -21.34
N LYS A 144 5.30 8.84 -21.86
CA LYS A 144 4.08 9.54 -21.48
C LYS A 144 2.86 8.70 -21.83
N SER A 145 2.40 7.83 -20.95
CA SER A 145 1.02 7.38 -21.00
C SER A 145 0.44 7.30 -19.59
N VAL A 146 -0.42 8.28 -19.32
CA VAL A 146 -1.45 8.29 -18.27
C VAL A 146 -0.93 8.23 -16.82
N GLY A 147 -0.39 9.35 -16.34
CA GLY A 147 -0.34 9.60 -14.90
C GLY A 147 -1.75 9.91 -14.35
N PRO A 148 -2.14 9.41 -13.17
CA PRO A 148 -3.42 9.76 -12.57
C PRO A 148 -3.46 11.25 -12.18
N PRO A 149 -4.64 11.88 -12.16
CA PRO A 149 -4.76 13.31 -11.89
C PRO A 149 -4.41 13.68 -10.43
N PRO A 150 -3.98 14.93 -10.17
CA PRO A 150 -3.35 15.38 -8.93
C PRO A 150 -4.22 15.41 -7.66
N TRP A 151 -5.48 14.96 -7.73
CA TRP A 151 -6.42 14.98 -6.60
C TRP A 151 -6.67 13.62 -5.97
N VAL A 152 -6.11 12.53 -6.50
CA VAL A 152 -6.40 11.22 -5.95
C VAL A 152 -5.46 10.89 -4.80
N ARG A 153 -5.84 11.37 -3.61
CA ARG A 153 -5.26 10.96 -2.33
C ARG A 153 -5.59 9.51 -2.11
N TYR A 154 -4.58 8.70 -2.23
CA TYR A 154 -4.73 7.30 -2.05
C TYR A 154 -3.83 6.82 -0.91
N ARG A 155 -4.24 5.73 -0.31
CA ARG A 155 -4.30 5.66 1.13
C ARG A 155 -4.07 4.20 1.53
N VAL A 156 -2.89 3.94 2.08
CA VAL A 156 -2.39 2.61 2.44
C VAL A 156 -2.31 2.52 3.94
N TRP A 157 -2.62 1.35 4.47
CA TRP A 157 -2.43 1.03 5.86
C TRP A 157 -1.82 -0.37 6.03
N HIS A 158 -0.95 -0.57 7.00
CA HIS A 158 -0.11 -1.76 7.16
C HIS A 158 -0.49 -2.52 8.44
N CYS A 159 -0.40 -3.85 8.58
CA CYS A 159 -0.78 -4.56 9.82
C CYS A 159 0.17 -5.72 10.11
N GLY A 160 0.67 -5.80 11.35
CA GLY A 160 1.46 -6.93 11.86
C GLY A 160 0.63 -7.88 12.74
N MET A 161 0.89 -9.19 12.64
CA MET A 161 0.43 -10.23 13.56
C MET A 161 1.60 -11.15 13.89
N ARG A 162 1.73 -11.62 15.14
CA ARG A 162 2.70 -12.67 15.46
C ARG A 162 2.27 -14.02 14.86
N SER A 163 3.24 -14.74 14.31
CA SER A 163 3.18 -16.17 14.02
C SER A 163 3.23 -17.00 15.30
#